data_AF-A0A3N5H5T2-F1
#
_entry.id   AF-A0A3N5H5T2-F1
#
_cell.length_a   1.000
_cell.length_b   1.000
_cell.length_c   1.000
_cell.angle_alpha   90.00
_cell.angle_beta   90.00
_cell.angle_gamma   90.00
#
_symmetry.space_group_name_H-M   'P 1'
#
loop_
_entity.id
_entity.type
_entity.pdbx_description
1 polymer ?
#
loop_
_entity_poly.entity_id
_entity_poly.type
_entity_poly.pdbx_seq_one_letter_code
_entity_poly.pdbx_strand_id
1 'polypeptide(L)'
;MFVLPALCAGCSIESFGNLGRNETARPASAVSGTAYWQDTQPSQFGAMDPEGNAMQTCLQGEWQLGKSCIEVSAGGDSYQVQLPSSKYSMIEVTGVRGNLTLRALVPSIGEESKITDVKLDERSITEAMIVEARLSADGQSLKQVTPTAYLGTRTLIYQAFDQPGPTQELLGYVTRIIQRYDPTLSQQTADFFNVPQYDENYVVKQRAVSPSWITRQQFDYTGDGRVDLDSVAFDQKLAEVAQLFRPAGCPDPNNLRVVFTVDFNPGAKNGNCSTSDRFKWATDKPGKSMFFVGWVHKDSPLQDPAVNSQLGASTPNQIAMYDDGSNGDETAGDNVWTVSFVIPKGDPSAGRVFRVGYKFTWGTKGALWTGSEEWPGNSRILEVVDVNGDGFVYRHESWADEATNKDASNLNLNGGGTITWTTDLHGCGPEARENTYNFNTCSCDSEIATPTGIGPINVPCTQ
;
A
#
# COMPACT_ATOMS: atom_id res chain seq x y z
N MET A 1 5.65 47.27 -61.07
CA MET A 1 4.29 47.39 -60.52
C MET A 1 3.76 45.97 -60.37
N PHE A 2 3.32 45.59 -59.15
CA PHE A 2 2.67 44.31 -58.76
C PHE A 2 3.56 43.03 -58.84
N VAL A 3 3.59 42.04 -57.92
CA VAL A 3 2.94 41.71 -56.62
C VAL A 3 3.84 40.70 -55.88
N LEU A 4 3.99 40.84 -54.56
CA LEU A 4 4.44 39.79 -53.63
C LEU A 4 3.26 38.90 -53.21
N PRO A 5 3.38 37.56 -53.13
CA PRO A 5 2.43 36.74 -52.41
C PRO A 5 2.84 36.63 -50.93
N ALA A 6 1.96 37.07 -50.04
CA ALA A 6 2.02 36.84 -48.61
C ALA A 6 1.48 35.44 -48.29
N LEU A 7 2.33 34.59 -47.70
CA LEU A 7 1.95 33.32 -47.10
C LEU A 7 1.52 33.59 -45.65
N CYS A 8 0.22 33.60 -45.40
CA CYS A 8 -0.32 33.58 -44.03
C CYS A 8 -0.30 32.14 -43.50
N ALA A 9 0.43 31.94 -42.41
CA ALA A 9 0.36 30.76 -41.56
C ALA A 9 -1.05 30.63 -40.97
N GLY A 10 -1.69 29.48 -41.19
CA GLY A 10 -2.91 29.10 -40.50
C GLY A 10 -2.58 28.69 -39.07
N CYS A 11 -2.90 29.56 -38.11
CA CYS A 11 -2.99 29.19 -36.70
C CYS A 11 -4.24 28.33 -36.51
N SER A 12 -4.07 27.13 -35.96
CA SER A 12 -5.14 26.25 -35.52
C SER A 12 -6.02 26.93 -34.46
N ILE A 13 -7.18 27.44 -34.89
CA ILE A 13 -8.32 27.78 -34.02
C ILE A 13 -9.16 26.50 -33.91
N GLU A 14 -8.73 25.57 -33.06
CA GLU A 14 -9.52 24.39 -32.66
C GLU A 14 -9.46 24.24 -31.14
N SER A 15 -9.81 25.27 -30.38
CA SER A 15 -10.06 25.11 -28.93
C SER A 15 -10.90 26.25 -28.33
N PHE A 16 -11.97 26.67 -29.01
CA PHE A 16 -13.00 27.53 -28.41
C PHE A 16 -14.37 26.84 -28.27
N GLY A 17 -14.45 25.53 -28.57
CA GLY A 17 -15.69 24.75 -28.48
C GLY A 17 -16.04 24.18 -27.11
N ASN A 18 -15.20 24.35 -26.08
CA ASN A 18 -15.42 23.75 -24.75
C ASN A 18 -15.71 24.77 -23.63
N LEU A 19 -15.97 26.05 -23.95
CA LEU A 19 -16.27 27.11 -22.97
C LEU A 19 -17.73 27.09 -22.45
N GLY A 20 -18.43 25.96 -22.49
CA GLY A 20 -19.84 25.93 -22.10
C GLY A 20 -20.47 24.56 -21.88
N ARG A 21 -19.70 23.47 -21.89
CA ARG A 21 -20.22 22.24 -21.28
C ARG A 21 -20.08 22.45 -19.78
N ASN A 22 -21.21 22.68 -19.11
CA ASN A 22 -21.31 22.36 -17.68
C ASN A 22 -20.63 21.01 -17.53
N GLU A 23 -19.52 20.94 -16.80
CA GLU A 23 -18.92 19.68 -16.41
C GLU A 23 -20.05 18.87 -15.79
N THR A 24 -20.57 17.90 -16.55
CA THR A 24 -21.64 17.05 -16.08
C THR A 24 -21.12 16.42 -14.81
N ALA A 25 -21.85 16.62 -13.71
CA ALA A 25 -21.48 16.11 -12.40
C ALA A 25 -21.03 14.67 -12.54
N ARG A 26 -19.73 14.41 -12.31
CA ARG A 26 -19.20 13.05 -12.33
C ARG A 26 -19.94 12.25 -11.28
N PRO A 27 -20.48 11.06 -11.60
CA PRO A 27 -21.16 10.24 -10.61
C PRO A 27 -20.19 9.96 -9.47
N ALA A 28 -20.59 10.25 -8.25
CA ALA A 28 -19.72 10.05 -7.10
C ALA A 28 -19.63 8.57 -6.75
N SER A 29 -18.51 8.16 -6.14
CA SER A 29 -18.39 6.83 -5.55
C SER A 29 -19.33 6.72 -4.33
N ALA A 30 -19.90 5.55 -4.06
CA ALA A 30 -20.85 5.41 -2.95
C ALA A 30 -20.79 4.05 -2.27
N VAL A 31 -21.06 4.03 -0.97
CA VAL A 31 -21.34 2.81 -0.21
C VAL A 31 -22.76 2.89 0.32
N SER A 32 -23.51 1.80 0.22
CA SER A 32 -24.86 1.70 0.76
C SER A 32 -25.10 0.34 1.39
N GLY A 33 -26.03 0.30 2.33
CA GLY A 33 -26.45 -0.93 2.98
C GLY A 33 -27.43 -0.69 4.10
N THR A 34 -27.39 -1.54 5.12
CA THR A 34 -28.35 -1.56 6.22
C THR A 34 -27.68 -1.47 7.57
N ALA A 35 -28.30 -0.80 8.53
CA ALA A 35 -27.87 -0.72 9.91
C ALA A 35 -28.70 -1.63 10.82
N TYR A 36 -28.16 -1.93 12.00
CA TYR A 36 -28.83 -2.72 13.03
C TYR A 36 -30.15 -2.09 13.55
N TRP A 37 -30.34 -0.77 13.39
CA TRP A 37 -31.52 -0.06 13.89
C TRP A 37 -32.38 0.56 12.77
N GLN A 38 -33.68 0.78 13.04
CA GLN A 38 -34.70 1.16 12.04
C GLN A 38 -35.03 2.66 11.91
N ASP A 39 -34.48 3.52 12.76
CA ASP A 39 -34.67 4.98 12.71
C ASP A 39 -33.33 5.68 12.44
N THR A 40 -32.69 5.28 11.34
CA THR A 40 -31.42 5.82 10.92
C THR A 40 -31.53 7.31 10.55
N GLN A 41 -30.60 8.13 11.02
CA GLN A 41 -30.46 9.53 10.65
C GLN A 41 -29.10 9.76 9.98
N PRO A 42 -28.98 10.65 8.97
CA PRO A 42 -27.71 10.90 8.29
C PRO A 42 -26.55 11.24 9.23
N SER A 43 -26.81 11.99 10.30
CA SER A 43 -25.78 12.36 11.29
C SER A 43 -25.21 11.19 12.09
N GLN A 44 -25.77 9.99 11.94
CA GLN A 44 -25.30 8.78 12.60
C GLN A 44 -24.23 8.05 11.79
N PHE A 45 -24.03 8.36 10.50
CA PHE A 45 -23.10 7.61 9.66
C PHE A 45 -21.92 8.47 9.20
N GLY A 46 -20.82 7.80 8.94
CA GLY A 46 -19.62 8.41 8.38
C GLY A 46 -18.77 7.39 7.64
N ALA A 47 -17.61 7.85 7.21
CA ALA A 47 -16.54 7.00 6.72
C ALA A 47 -15.22 7.43 7.33
N MET A 48 -14.31 6.47 7.51
CA MET A 48 -12.91 6.74 7.83
C MET A 48 -12.02 6.33 6.66
N ASP A 49 -10.94 7.07 6.46
CA ASP A 49 -9.88 6.69 5.53
C ASP A 49 -9.06 5.51 6.09
N PRO A 50 -8.17 4.89 5.28
CA PRO A 50 -7.36 3.75 5.71
C PRO A 50 -6.37 4.06 6.84
N GLU A 51 -6.10 5.34 7.09
CA GLU A 51 -5.32 5.84 8.21
C GLU A 51 -6.15 5.99 9.51
N GLY A 52 -7.47 5.79 9.43
CA GLY A 52 -8.40 5.89 10.57
C GLY A 52 -8.89 7.31 10.83
N ASN A 53 -8.65 8.27 9.93
CA ASN A 53 -9.17 9.62 10.05
C ASN A 53 -10.61 9.67 9.55
N ALA A 54 -11.49 10.33 10.31
CA ALA A 54 -12.85 10.57 9.88
C ALA A 54 -12.87 11.48 8.62
N MET A 55 -13.56 11.03 7.58
CA MET A 55 -13.80 11.85 6.40
C MET A 55 -14.80 12.97 6.73
N GLN A 56 -14.47 14.19 6.34
CA GLN A 56 -15.28 15.37 6.64
C GLN A 56 -16.64 15.31 5.92
N THR A 57 -17.74 15.52 6.64
CA THR A 57 -19.07 15.67 6.04
C THR A 57 -19.23 17.05 5.42
N CYS A 58 -19.87 17.14 4.24
CA CYS A 58 -20.14 18.43 3.60
C CYS A 58 -21.17 19.24 4.42
N LEU A 59 -20.98 20.57 4.52
CA LEU A 59 -22.08 21.43 4.99
C LEU A 59 -23.17 21.50 3.92
N GLN A 60 -24.40 21.81 4.34
CA GLN A 60 -25.54 21.87 3.43
C GLN A 60 -25.28 22.83 2.25
N GLY A 61 -25.36 22.31 1.03
CA GLY A 61 -25.09 23.07 -0.21
C GLY A 61 -23.62 23.18 -0.61
N GLU A 62 -22.69 22.58 0.15
CA GLU A 62 -21.26 22.60 -0.19
C GLU A 62 -20.85 21.52 -1.18
N TRP A 63 -21.69 20.53 -1.47
CA TRP A 63 -21.39 19.48 -2.44
C TRP A 63 -21.28 20.09 -3.84
N GLN A 64 -20.05 20.43 -4.22
CA GLN A 64 -19.66 21.00 -5.50
C GLN A 64 -18.50 20.18 -6.05
N LEU A 65 -18.38 20.12 -7.38
CA LEU A 65 -17.32 19.43 -8.08
C LEU A 65 -15.94 19.79 -7.48
N GLY A 66 -15.14 18.79 -7.14
CA GLY A 66 -13.76 18.97 -6.65
C GLY A 66 -13.60 19.12 -5.14
N LYS A 67 -14.65 18.97 -4.32
CA LYS A 67 -14.52 18.98 -2.85
C LYS A 67 -14.30 17.57 -2.26
N SER A 68 -13.55 17.52 -1.17
CA SER A 68 -13.05 16.31 -0.49
C SER A 68 -13.95 15.81 0.66
N CYS A 69 -15.23 16.19 0.68
CA CYS A 69 -16.16 15.84 1.76
C CYS A 69 -17.17 14.76 1.35
N ILE A 70 -17.76 14.07 2.33
CA ILE A 70 -18.77 13.04 2.14
C ILE A 70 -20.19 13.58 2.33
N GLU A 71 -21.15 12.97 1.64
CA GLU A 71 -22.58 13.20 1.83
C GLU A 71 -23.25 11.91 2.33
N VAL A 72 -24.15 12.03 3.31
CA VAL A 72 -24.83 10.88 3.90
C VAL A 72 -26.33 11.04 3.69
N SER A 73 -26.97 9.98 3.24
CA SER A 73 -28.43 9.84 3.27
C SER A 73 -28.81 8.58 4.03
N ALA A 74 -29.89 8.64 4.81
CA ALA A 74 -30.35 7.51 5.62
C ALA A 74 -31.87 7.56 5.80
N GLY A 75 -32.49 6.40 5.94
CA GLY A 75 -33.92 6.27 6.17
C GLY A 75 -34.33 4.82 6.40
N GLY A 76 -35.23 4.60 7.37
CA GLY A 76 -35.55 3.25 7.84
C GLY A 76 -34.32 2.61 8.47
N ASP A 77 -33.96 1.43 8.01
CA ASP A 77 -32.70 0.74 8.33
C ASP A 77 -31.60 0.99 7.29
N SER A 78 -31.88 1.74 6.21
CA SER A 78 -30.97 1.91 5.09
C SER A 78 -30.13 3.17 5.20
N TYR A 79 -28.90 3.10 4.68
CA TYR A 79 -28.02 4.25 4.57
C TYR A 79 -27.24 4.24 3.25
N GLN A 80 -26.76 5.42 2.85
CA GLN A 80 -25.78 5.60 1.79
C GLN A 80 -24.79 6.70 2.19
N VAL A 81 -23.51 6.38 2.11
CA VAL A 81 -22.39 7.31 2.22
C VAL A 81 -21.82 7.55 0.83
N GLN A 82 -21.97 8.76 0.32
CA GLN A 82 -21.45 9.22 -0.95
C GLN A 82 -20.08 9.87 -0.74
N LEU A 83 -19.10 9.41 -1.50
CA LEU A 83 -17.69 9.79 -1.41
C LEU A 83 -17.31 10.66 -2.63
N PRO A 84 -16.25 11.47 -2.52
CA PRO A 84 -15.67 12.13 -3.69
C PRO A 84 -15.38 11.12 -4.83
N SER A 85 -15.39 11.59 -6.09
CA SER A 85 -15.11 10.74 -7.24
C SER A 85 -13.63 10.34 -7.27
N SER A 86 -13.31 9.23 -6.61
CA SER A 86 -11.96 8.66 -6.56
C SER A 86 -12.02 7.14 -6.41
N LYS A 87 -10.86 6.50 -6.52
CA LYS A 87 -10.67 5.12 -6.10
C LYS A 87 -10.36 5.10 -4.62
N TYR A 88 -11.03 4.20 -3.90
CA TYR A 88 -10.80 3.99 -2.48
C TYR A 88 -10.40 2.53 -2.24
N SER A 89 -9.56 2.32 -1.24
CA SER A 89 -9.13 1.01 -0.76
C SER A 89 -9.28 1.01 0.75
N MET A 90 -9.76 -0.08 1.35
CA MET A 90 -9.84 -0.30 2.79
C MET A 90 -10.47 0.85 3.60
N ILE A 91 -11.59 1.39 3.13
CA ILE A 91 -12.32 2.39 3.92
C ILE A 91 -13.16 1.70 4.98
N GLU A 92 -13.39 2.40 6.09
CA GLU A 92 -14.32 1.96 7.11
C GLU A 92 -15.61 2.78 7.01
N VAL A 93 -16.75 2.13 6.96
CA VAL A 93 -18.05 2.79 7.12
C VAL A 93 -18.51 2.64 8.55
N THR A 94 -18.89 3.75 9.17
CA THR A 94 -19.25 3.80 10.58
C THR A 94 -20.70 4.20 10.78
N GLY A 95 -21.31 3.68 11.84
CA GLY A 95 -22.63 4.07 12.33
C GLY A 95 -22.58 4.25 13.84
N VAL A 96 -22.88 5.44 14.34
CA VAL A 96 -22.89 5.77 15.77
C VAL A 96 -24.29 6.17 16.19
N ARG A 97 -24.80 5.50 17.22
CA ARG A 97 -26.06 5.90 17.85
C ARG A 97 -26.04 5.53 19.31
N GLY A 98 -26.50 6.44 20.17
CA GLY A 98 -26.52 6.21 21.62
C GLY A 98 -25.12 5.90 22.14
N ASN A 99 -24.97 4.74 22.78
CA ASN A 99 -23.70 4.24 23.28
C ASN A 99 -23.03 3.17 22.39
N LEU A 100 -23.53 2.93 21.17
CA LEU A 100 -23.07 1.91 20.24
C LEU A 100 -22.41 2.53 19.00
N THR A 101 -21.21 2.04 18.67
CA THR A 101 -20.58 2.25 17.37
C THR A 101 -20.58 0.91 16.61
N LEU A 102 -21.07 0.93 15.37
CA LEU A 102 -20.96 -0.17 14.41
C LEU A 102 -20.05 0.24 13.27
N ARG A 103 -19.36 -0.74 12.69
CA ARG A 103 -18.36 -0.54 11.65
C ARG A 103 -18.40 -1.68 10.67
N ALA A 104 -18.10 -1.37 9.41
CA ALA A 104 -17.88 -2.35 8.37
C ALA A 104 -16.72 -1.89 7.49
N LEU A 105 -15.82 -2.80 7.18
CA LEU A 105 -14.70 -2.53 6.29
C LEU A 105 -15.12 -2.77 4.83
N VAL A 106 -14.77 -1.85 3.95
CA VAL A 106 -15.05 -1.90 2.51
C VAL A 106 -13.73 -2.03 1.76
N PRO A 107 -13.41 -3.22 1.20
CA PRO A 107 -12.10 -3.49 0.63
C PRO A 107 -11.71 -2.53 -0.49
N SER A 108 -12.60 -2.25 -1.43
CA SER A 108 -12.32 -1.37 -2.55
C SER A 108 -13.57 -0.75 -3.15
N ILE A 109 -13.42 0.46 -3.68
CA ILE A 109 -14.44 1.17 -4.44
C ILE A 109 -13.76 1.75 -5.67
N GLY A 110 -14.28 1.40 -6.84
CA GLY A 110 -13.84 2.00 -8.10
C GLY A 110 -14.18 3.49 -8.16
N GLU A 111 -13.56 4.20 -9.10
CA GLU A 111 -13.97 5.56 -9.44
C GLU A 111 -15.41 5.52 -9.95
N GLU A 112 -16.24 6.46 -9.50
CA GLU A 112 -17.65 6.59 -9.91
C GLU A 112 -18.47 5.29 -9.71
N SER A 113 -18.07 4.47 -8.74
CA SER A 113 -18.65 3.14 -8.50
C SER A 113 -19.44 3.08 -7.20
N LYS A 114 -20.45 2.21 -7.16
CA LYS A 114 -21.28 1.98 -5.97
C LYS A 114 -21.12 0.57 -5.44
N ILE A 115 -20.88 0.46 -4.13
CA ILE A 115 -20.96 -0.80 -3.38
C ILE A 115 -22.29 -0.84 -2.61
N THR A 116 -23.01 -1.95 -2.72
CA THR A 116 -24.29 -2.19 -2.02
C THR A 116 -24.13 -3.26 -0.94
N ASP A 117 -25.17 -3.43 -0.12
CA ASP A 117 -25.28 -4.53 0.85
C ASP A 117 -24.20 -4.55 1.93
N VAL A 118 -23.63 -3.38 2.26
CA VAL A 118 -22.71 -3.23 3.40
C VAL A 118 -23.52 -3.18 4.68
N LYS A 119 -23.52 -4.27 5.44
CA LYS A 119 -24.27 -4.38 6.69
C LYS A 119 -23.45 -3.81 7.85
N LEU A 120 -24.08 -2.98 8.67
CA LEU A 120 -23.60 -2.62 10.01
C LEU A 120 -24.37 -3.49 11.01
N ASP A 121 -23.90 -4.72 11.21
CA ASP A 121 -24.47 -5.76 12.07
C ASP A 121 -23.41 -6.38 13.00
N GLU A 122 -23.77 -7.41 13.78
CA GLU A 122 -22.85 -8.02 14.75
C GLU A 122 -21.65 -8.69 14.07
N ARG A 123 -21.83 -9.26 12.86
CA ARG A 123 -20.74 -9.91 12.12
C ARG A 123 -19.75 -8.90 11.59
N SER A 124 -20.22 -7.80 10.99
CA SER A 124 -19.35 -6.76 10.43
C SER A 124 -18.52 -6.06 11.51
N ILE A 125 -19.11 -5.73 12.66
CA ILE A 125 -18.33 -5.11 13.75
C ILE A 125 -17.36 -6.09 14.39
N THR A 126 -17.74 -7.37 14.54
CA THR A 126 -16.81 -8.40 15.04
C THR A 126 -15.64 -8.58 14.09
N GLU A 127 -15.90 -8.64 12.78
CA GLU A 127 -14.87 -8.66 11.75
C GLU A 127 -13.94 -7.45 11.85
N ALA A 128 -14.49 -6.22 11.88
CA ALA A 128 -13.71 -5.00 11.97
C ALA A 128 -12.80 -5.02 13.21
N MET A 129 -13.33 -5.39 14.38
CA MET A 129 -12.54 -5.47 15.61
C MET A 129 -11.40 -6.49 15.53
N ILE A 130 -11.62 -7.67 14.93
CA ILE A 130 -10.58 -8.68 14.73
C ILE A 130 -9.45 -8.10 13.88
N VAL A 131 -9.80 -7.42 12.79
CA VAL A 131 -8.86 -6.81 11.85
C VAL A 131 -8.08 -5.67 12.50
N GLU A 132 -8.78 -4.72 13.13
CA GLU A 132 -8.19 -3.59 13.85
C GLU A 132 -7.24 -4.06 14.97
N ALA A 133 -7.67 -5.04 15.77
CA ALA A 133 -6.86 -5.61 16.85
C ALA A 133 -5.56 -6.23 16.32
N ARG A 134 -5.66 -7.00 15.23
CA ARG A 134 -4.49 -7.62 14.60
C ARG A 134 -3.55 -6.58 14.01
N LEU A 135 -4.07 -5.60 13.27
CA LEU A 135 -3.26 -4.54 12.67
C LEU A 135 -2.59 -3.68 13.75
N SER A 136 -3.30 -3.34 14.83
CA SER A 136 -2.70 -2.61 15.94
C SER A 136 -1.55 -3.38 16.59
N ALA A 137 -1.70 -4.69 16.83
CA ALA A 137 -0.63 -5.51 17.39
C ALA A 137 0.59 -5.58 16.46
N ASP A 138 0.36 -5.58 15.14
CA ASP A 138 1.42 -5.57 14.13
C ASP A 138 2.03 -4.16 13.89
N GLY A 139 1.55 -3.12 14.57
CA GLY A 139 1.97 -1.73 14.33
C GLY A 139 1.56 -1.20 12.94
N GLN A 140 0.52 -1.78 12.35
CA GLN A 140 -0.01 -1.47 11.02
C GLN A 140 -1.36 -0.75 11.09
N SER A 141 -1.77 -0.17 9.96
CA SER A 141 -3.10 0.41 9.76
C SER A 141 -3.78 -0.25 8.56
N LEU A 142 -5.04 0.11 8.29
CA LEU A 142 -5.77 -0.39 7.13
C LEU A 142 -5.11 0.02 5.81
N LYS A 143 -4.34 1.11 5.79
CA LYS A 143 -3.56 1.58 4.62
C LYS A 143 -2.59 0.52 4.09
N GLN A 144 -1.99 -0.29 4.97
CA GLN A 144 -1.04 -1.34 4.60
C GLN A 144 -1.72 -2.62 4.09
N VAL A 145 -3.05 -2.71 4.19
CA VAL A 145 -3.81 -3.90 3.80
C VAL A 145 -4.26 -3.77 2.34
N THR A 146 -3.96 -4.80 1.53
CA THR A 146 -4.48 -4.85 0.16
C THR A 146 -5.90 -5.43 0.13
N PRO A 147 -6.79 -4.95 -0.77
CA PRO A 147 -8.15 -5.47 -0.87
C PRO A 147 -8.21 -6.98 -1.09
N THR A 148 -7.31 -7.53 -1.91
CA THR A 148 -7.24 -8.96 -2.22
C THR A 148 -6.86 -9.80 -1.00
N ALA A 149 -5.83 -9.39 -0.25
CA ALA A 149 -5.41 -10.09 0.96
C ALA A 149 -6.51 -10.06 2.02
N TYR A 150 -7.16 -8.90 2.19
CA TYR A 150 -8.26 -8.74 3.13
C TYR A 150 -9.47 -9.59 2.76
N LEU A 151 -9.90 -9.65 1.49
CA LEU A 151 -11.02 -10.48 1.05
C LEU A 151 -10.81 -11.97 1.36
N GLY A 152 -9.57 -12.45 1.21
CA GLY A 152 -9.19 -13.79 1.66
C GLY A 152 -9.40 -13.99 3.15
N THR A 153 -8.90 -13.05 3.96
CA THR A 153 -9.04 -13.08 5.42
C THR A 153 -10.50 -12.99 5.88
N ARG A 154 -11.29 -12.09 5.29
CA ARG A 154 -12.73 -11.94 5.53
C ARG A 154 -13.48 -13.24 5.33
N THR A 155 -13.16 -13.96 4.25
CA THR A 155 -13.76 -15.27 3.95
C THR A 155 -13.49 -16.27 5.08
N LEU A 156 -12.25 -16.32 5.58
CA LEU A 156 -11.87 -17.19 6.70
C LEU A 156 -12.57 -16.80 8.01
N ILE A 157 -12.66 -15.50 8.32
CA ILE A 157 -13.37 -14.99 9.50
C ILE A 157 -14.85 -15.40 9.45
N TYR A 158 -15.51 -15.25 8.30
CA TYR A 158 -16.95 -15.55 8.18
C TYR A 158 -17.21 -17.05 8.27
N GLN A 159 -16.35 -17.88 7.68
CA GLN A 159 -16.40 -19.32 7.89
C GLN A 159 -16.24 -19.68 9.38
N ALA A 160 -15.32 -19.00 10.08
CA ALA A 160 -15.09 -19.23 11.51
C ALA A 160 -16.23 -18.73 12.41
N PHE A 161 -17.03 -17.74 12.00
CA PHE A 161 -18.27 -17.38 12.70
C PHE A 161 -19.30 -18.53 12.69
N ASP A 162 -19.29 -19.34 11.64
CA ASP A 162 -20.22 -20.44 11.42
C ASP A 162 -19.73 -21.79 11.97
N GLN A 163 -18.56 -21.83 12.61
CA GLN A 163 -18.00 -23.03 13.23
C GLN A 163 -17.79 -22.84 14.74
N PRO A 164 -18.04 -23.87 15.58
CA PRO A 164 -17.71 -23.81 16.99
C PRO A 164 -16.22 -23.53 17.21
N GLY A 165 -15.91 -22.50 17.97
CA GLY A 165 -14.54 -22.08 18.24
C GLY A 165 -14.45 -20.67 18.82
N PRO A 166 -13.23 -20.17 19.07
CA PRO A 166 -13.01 -18.87 19.72
C PRO A 166 -13.57 -17.70 18.90
N THR A 167 -13.59 -17.77 17.57
CA THR A 167 -14.15 -16.72 16.70
C THR A 167 -15.67 -16.63 16.82
N GLN A 168 -16.38 -17.76 16.84
CA GLN A 168 -17.82 -17.80 17.08
C GLN A 168 -18.16 -17.37 18.52
N GLU A 169 -17.32 -17.75 19.51
CA GLU A 169 -17.47 -17.32 20.89
C GLU A 169 -17.37 -15.79 21.02
N LEU A 170 -16.38 -15.16 20.38
CA LEU A 170 -16.24 -13.71 20.30
C LEU A 170 -17.47 -13.05 19.66
N LEU A 171 -17.98 -13.59 18.54
CA LEU A 171 -19.22 -13.11 17.93
C LEU A 171 -20.40 -13.19 18.91
N GLY A 172 -20.46 -14.25 19.73
CA GLY A 172 -21.43 -14.38 20.81
C GLY A 172 -21.30 -13.28 21.86
N TYR A 173 -20.08 -12.87 22.22
CA TYR A 173 -19.83 -11.76 23.16
C TYR A 173 -20.38 -10.46 22.60
N VAL A 174 -20.05 -10.16 21.33
CA VAL A 174 -20.50 -8.96 20.62
C VAL A 174 -22.02 -8.92 20.53
N THR A 175 -22.65 -10.04 20.16
CA THR A 175 -24.11 -10.16 20.07
C THR A 175 -24.80 -9.84 21.40
N ARG A 176 -24.30 -10.40 22.51
CA ARG A 176 -24.87 -10.15 23.85
C ARG A 176 -24.66 -8.71 24.33
N ILE A 177 -23.53 -8.08 23.99
CA ILE A 177 -23.27 -6.67 24.29
C ILE A 177 -24.23 -5.77 23.50
N ILE A 178 -24.41 -6.02 22.19
CA ILE A 178 -25.33 -5.24 21.34
C ILE A 178 -26.77 -5.30 21.85
N GLN A 179 -27.21 -6.41 22.45
CA GLN A 179 -28.53 -6.51 23.08
C GLN A 179 -28.75 -5.57 24.28
N ARG A 180 -27.68 -4.94 24.80
CA ARG A 180 -27.72 -3.93 25.87
C ARG A 180 -27.58 -2.49 25.37
N TYR A 181 -27.64 -2.31 24.05
CA TYR A 181 -27.64 -1.02 23.40
C TYR A 181 -28.78 -0.10 23.93
N ASP A 182 -28.44 1.16 24.24
CA ASP A 182 -29.41 2.19 24.61
C ASP A 182 -29.34 3.37 23.62
N PRO A 183 -30.35 3.54 22.75
CA PRO A 183 -30.39 4.63 21.76
C PRO A 183 -30.58 6.02 22.38
N THR A 184 -31.01 6.10 23.65
CA THR A 184 -31.37 7.37 24.29
C THR A 184 -30.18 8.06 24.97
N LEU A 185 -29.07 7.36 25.14
CA LEU A 185 -27.87 7.92 25.76
C LEU A 185 -27.19 8.93 24.83
N SER A 186 -27.30 10.21 25.17
CA SER A 186 -26.53 11.27 24.52
C SER A 186 -25.11 11.30 25.08
N GLN A 187 -24.24 10.42 24.59
CA GLN A 187 -22.81 10.47 24.90
C GLN A 187 -22.01 10.99 23.71
N GLN A 188 -20.93 11.75 23.99
CA GLN A 188 -20.01 12.23 22.95
C GLN A 188 -19.15 11.11 22.36
N THR A 189 -18.99 10.01 23.10
CA THR A 189 -18.17 8.84 22.77
C THR A 189 -19.00 7.59 23.03
N ALA A 190 -18.95 6.61 22.13
CA ALA A 190 -19.61 5.33 22.35
C ALA A 190 -18.99 4.58 23.54
N ASP A 191 -19.82 3.86 24.31
CA ASP A 191 -19.34 2.96 25.36
C ASP A 191 -18.84 1.63 24.75
N PHE A 192 -19.28 1.26 23.54
CA PHE A 192 -18.97 -0.01 22.88
C PHE A 192 -18.17 0.14 21.60
N PHE A 193 -17.34 -0.89 21.40
CA PHE A 193 -16.60 -1.17 20.17
C PHE A 193 -15.79 0.04 19.70
N ASN A 194 -15.01 0.60 20.63
CA ASN A 194 -13.92 1.51 20.31
C ASN A 194 -12.87 0.77 19.44
N VAL A 195 -12.02 1.49 18.72
CA VAL A 195 -10.87 0.88 18.03
C VAL A 195 -9.95 0.30 19.11
N PRO A 196 -9.76 -1.03 19.19
CA PRO A 196 -8.86 -1.61 20.17
C PRO A 196 -7.41 -1.29 19.79
N GLN A 197 -6.56 -1.08 20.80
CA GLN A 197 -5.11 -0.96 20.60
C GLN A 197 -4.39 -2.02 21.41
N TYR A 198 -3.46 -2.71 20.78
CA TYR A 198 -2.61 -3.76 21.33
C TYR A 198 -1.14 -3.44 21.05
N ASP A 199 -0.22 -3.92 21.87
CA ASP A 199 1.18 -4.04 21.48
C ASP A 199 1.47 -5.36 20.75
N GLU A 200 2.72 -5.55 20.32
CA GLU A 200 3.20 -6.74 19.61
C GLU A 200 2.99 -8.06 20.36
N ASN A 201 2.81 -8.01 21.69
CA ASN A 201 2.54 -9.16 22.53
C ASN A 201 1.04 -9.33 22.85
N TYR A 202 0.17 -8.60 22.14
CA TYR A 202 -1.27 -8.57 22.37
C TYR A 202 -1.67 -8.13 23.78
N VAL A 203 -0.85 -7.29 24.41
CA VAL A 203 -1.24 -6.62 25.66
C VAL A 203 -2.05 -5.38 25.31
N VAL A 204 -3.25 -5.29 25.89
CA VAL A 204 -4.22 -4.23 25.61
C VAL A 204 -3.70 -2.87 26.08
N LYS A 205 -3.66 -1.89 25.16
CA LYS A 205 -3.41 -0.47 25.44
C LYS A 205 -4.71 0.33 25.47
N GLN A 206 -5.65 0.01 24.58
CA GLN A 206 -6.99 0.59 24.51
C GLN A 206 -8.01 -0.52 24.33
N ARG A 207 -9.03 -0.53 25.19
CA ARG A 207 -10.05 -1.58 25.24
C ARG A 207 -11.15 -1.29 24.23
N ALA A 208 -11.65 -2.34 23.59
CA ALA A 208 -12.79 -2.23 22.68
C ALA A 208 -14.08 -1.85 23.43
N VAL A 209 -14.24 -2.35 24.66
CA VAL A 209 -15.46 -2.15 25.47
C VAL A 209 -15.11 -1.38 26.75
N SER A 210 -15.86 -0.31 27.02
CA SER A 210 -15.70 0.55 28.21
C SER A 210 -15.86 -0.27 29.50
N PRO A 211 -14.79 -0.40 30.33
CA PRO A 211 -14.87 -1.15 31.60
C PRO A 211 -15.93 -0.55 32.54
N SER A 212 -16.01 0.78 32.57
CA SER A 212 -16.94 1.49 33.43
C SER A 212 -18.40 1.17 33.11
N TRP A 213 -18.69 0.90 31.83
CA TRP A 213 -20.04 0.53 31.42
C TRP A 213 -20.38 -0.90 31.83
N ILE A 214 -19.47 -1.86 31.62
CA ILE A 214 -19.67 -3.26 32.03
C ILE A 214 -19.98 -3.34 33.52
N THR A 215 -19.19 -2.66 34.35
CA THR A 215 -19.40 -2.61 35.80
C THR A 215 -20.78 -2.06 36.18
N ARG A 216 -21.33 -1.11 35.41
CA ARG A 216 -22.67 -0.54 35.67
C ARG A 216 -23.80 -1.46 35.25
N GLN A 217 -23.66 -2.20 34.15
CA GLN A 217 -24.74 -3.02 33.61
C GLN A 217 -24.90 -4.38 34.30
N GLN A 218 -23.82 -4.93 34.87
CA GLN A 218 -23.85 -6.19 35.63
C GLN A 218 -24.56 -7.33 34.88
N PHE A 219 -24.08 -7.67 33.69
CA PHE A 219 -24.63 -8.77 32.89
C PHE A 219 -23.54 -9.74 32.45
N ASP A 220 -23.97 -10.94 32.06
CA ASP A 220 -23.14 -12.02 31.54
C ASP A 220 -22.99 -11.86 30.02
N TYR A 221 -21.91 -11.24 29.56
CA TYR A 221 -21.58 -11.18 28.14
C TYR A 221 -20.76 -12.39 27.68
N THR A 222 -20.11 -13.12 28.59
CA THR A 222 -19.35 -14.34 28.23
C THR A 222 -20.27 -15.54 27.97
N GLY A 223 -21.47 -15.53 28.52
CA GLY A 223 -22.46 -16.60 28.45
C GLY A 223 -22.14 -17.77 29.40
N ASP A 224 -21.30 -17.56 30.41
CA ASP A 224 -20.83 -18.61 31.34
C ASP A 224 -21.74 -18.78 32.57
N GLY A 225 -22.82 -18.01 32.65
CA GLY A 225 -23.78 -17.98 33.76
C GLY A 225 -23.37 -17.07 34.92
N ARG A 226 -22.29 -16.28 34.78
CA ARG A 226 -21.81 -15.34 35.79
C ARG A 226 -21.86 -13.92 35.26
N VAL A 227 -22.14 -12.98 36.17
CA VAL A 227 -22.09 -11.56 35.83
C VAL A 227 -20.63 -11.15 35.62
N ASP A 228 -20.34 -10.55 34.47
CA ASP A 228 -19.05 -9.98 34.18
C ASP A 228 -18.92 -8.57 34.80
N LEU A 229 -17.80 -8.31 35.47
CA LEU A 229 -17.56 -7.04 36.19
C LEU A 229 -16.64 -6.08 35.44
N ASP A 230 -15.93 -6.57 34.42
CA ASP A 230 -15.00 -5.82 33.57
C ASP A 230 -14.95 -6.40 32.13
N SER A 231 -14.16 -5.78 31.25
CA SER A 231 -13.98 -6.22 29.86
C SER A 231 -12.76 -7.13 29.65
N VAL A 232 -12.11 -7.64 30.70
CA VAL A 232 -10.88 -8.45 30.56
C VAL A 232 -11.11 -9.70 29.73
N ALA A 233 -12.20 -10.43 29.98
CA ALA A 233 -12.52 -11.63 29.19
C ALA A 233 -12.79 -11.30 27.73
N PHE A 234 -13.45 -10.16 27.44
CA PHE A 234 -13.64 -9.68 26.07
C PHE A 234 -12.31 -9.39 25.39
N ASP A 235 -11.44 -8.60 26.03
CA ASP A 235 -10.17 -8.19 25.43
C ASP A 235 -9.20 -9.37 25.23
N GLN A 236 -9.22 -10.36 26.13
CA GLN A 236 -8.47 -11.62 26.01
C GLN A 236 -8.98 -12.47 24.84
N LYS A 237 -10.31 -12.60 24.71
CA LYS A 237 -10.92 -13.35 23.60
C LYS A 237 -10.66 -12.67 22.26
N LEU A 238 -10.73 -11.34 22.20
CA LEU A 238 -10.38 -10.58 21.01
C LEU A 238 -8.90 -10.75 20.63
N ALA A 239 -7.99 -10.70 21.61
CA ALA A 239 -6.56 -10.96 21.40
C ALA A 239 -6.29 -12.38 20.89
N GLU A 240 -6.95 -13.39 21.47
CA GLU A 240 -6.86 -14.79 21.04
C GLU A 240 -7.29 -14.93 19.58
N VAL A 241 -8.44 -14.36 19.21
CA VAL A 241 -9.00 -14.47 17.86
C VAL A 241 -8.19 -13.66 16.84
N ALA A 242 -7.73 -12.46 17.20
CA ALA A 242 -6.92 -11.61 16.32
C ALA A 242 -5.63 -12.31 15.87
N GLN A 243 -5.01 -13.14 16.72
CA GLN A 243 -3.83 -13.93 16.37
C GLN A 243 -4.08 -15.02 15.32
N LEU A 244 -5.34 -15.45 15.12
CA LEU A 244 -5.71 -16.49 14.16
C LEU A 244 -5.75 -15.99 12.72
N PHE A 245 -5.81 -14.67 12.51
CA PHE A 245 -6.02 -14.07 11.20
C PHE A 245 -4.89 -13.09 10.87
N ARG A 246 -4.63 -12.93 9.57
CA ARG A 246 -3.62 -11.98 9.05
C ARG A 246 -4.27 -11.14 7.95
N PRO A 247 -4.95 -10.03 8.29
CA PRO A 247 -5.70 -9.23 7.33
C PRO A 247 -4.81 -8.63 6.24
N ALA A 248 -3.56 -8.28 6.58
CA ALA A 248 -2.55 -7.88 5.62
C ALA A 248 -2.19 -9.00 4.62
N GLY A 249 -2.58 -10.25 4.88
CA GLY A 249 -2.28 -11.47 4.14
C GLY A 249 -1.03 -12.19 4.65
N CYS A 250 -0.65 -13.25 3.95
CA CYS A 250 0.60 -13.97 4.15
C CYS A 250 1.58 -13.59 3.03
N PRO A 251 2.89 -13.50 3.30
CA PRO A 251 3.87 -13.30 2.25
C PRO A 251 3.67 -14.31 1.13
N ASP A 252 3.65 -13.84 -0.13
CA ASP A 252 3.48 -14.68 -1.29
C ASP A 252 4.64 -15.70 -1.34
N PRO A 253 4.38 -17.01 -1.23
CA PRO A 253 5.45 -18.00 -1.25
C PRO A 253 6.12 -18.10 -2.63
N ASN A 254 5.46 -17.61 -3.68
CA ASN A 254 5.88 -17.77 -5.07
C ASN A 254 6.40 -16.48 -5.70
N ASN A 255 6.23 -15.31 -5.06
CA ASN A 255 6.64 -14.03 -5.63
C ASN A 255 7.31 -13.15 -4.57
N LEU A 256 8.24 -12.31 -5.02
CA LEU A 256 8.88 -11.27 -4.21
C LEU A 256 8.60 -9.90 -4.83
N ARG A 257 8.55 -8.90 -3.97
CA ARG A 257 8.56 -7.51 -4.43
C ARG A 257 9.99 -7.04 -4.58
N VAL A 258 10.40 -6.74 -5.81
CA VAL A 258 11.73 -6.20 -6.10
C VAL A 258 11.62 -4.71 -6.28
N VAL A 259 12.38 -3.95 -5.49
CA VAL A 259 12.31 -2.49 -5.44
C VAL A 259 13.66 -1.93 -5.85
N PHE A 260 13.65 -1.07 -6.87
CA PHE A 260 14.84 -0.36 -7.32
C PHE A 260 14.70 1.11 -6.97
N THR A 261 15.72 1.64 -6.31
CA THR A 261 15.87 3.08 -6.11
C THR A 261 17.18 3.57 -6.71
N VAL A 262 17.16 4.79 -7.23
CA VAL A 262 18.36 5.43 -7.77
C VAL A 262 18.48 6.86 -7.25
N ASP A 263 19.58 7.13 -6.56
CA ASP A 263 19.94 8.48 -6.13
C ASP A 263 20.48 9.27 -7.32
N PHE A 264 19.74 10.31 -7.73
CA PHE A 264 20.11 11.22 -8.80
C PHE A 264 20.61 12.58 -8.29
N ASN A 265 20.87 12.70 -6.98
CA ASN A 265 21.26 13.96 -6.36
C ASN A 265 22.63 14.47 -6.84
N PRO A 266 22.81 15.80 -6.93
CA PRO A 266 24.15 16.36 -7.08
C PRO A 266 25.00 15.97 -5.87
N GLY A 267 26.16 15.36 -6.10
CA GLY A 267 27.05 14.95 -5.02
C GLY A 267 26.96 13.48 -4.63
N ALA A 268 25.93 12.75 -5.11
CA ALA A 268 25.77 11.31 -4.92
C ALA A 268 27.08 10.56 -5.18
N LYS A 269 27.37 9.58 -4.34
CA LYS A 269 28.65 8.84 -4.37
C LYS A 269 28.50 7.54 -5.14
N ASN A 270 29.56 7.11 -5.81
CA ASN A 270 29.65 5.82 -6.48
C ASN A 270 30.31 4.76 -5.58
N GLY A 271 30.48 3.53 -6.08
CA GLY A 271 31.14 2.44 -5.34
C GLY A 271 32.59 2.72 -4.93
N ASN A 272 33.27 3.69 -5.56
CA ASN A 272 34.60 4.13 -5.16
C ASN A 272 34.56 5.29 -4.15
N CYS A 273 33.40 5.55 -3.54
CA CYS A 273 33.17 6.70 -2.66
C CYS A 273 33.48 8.08 -3.30
N SER A 274 33.52 8.12 -4.63
CA SER A 274 33.75 9.34 -5.39
C SER A 274 32.42 9.93 -5.83
N THR A 275 32.33 11.26 -5.94
CA THR A 275 31.11 11.88 -6.44
C THR A 275 30.88 11.51 -7.90
N SER A 276 29.68 11.04 -8.21
CA SER A 276 29.22 10.72 -9.56
C SER A 276 28.95 12.00 -10.35
N ASP A 277 29.41 12.04 -11.60
CA ASP A 277 28.96 13.04 -12.56
C ASP A 277 27.68 12.53 -13.25
N ARG A 278 26.53 13.00 -12.76
CA ARG A 278 25.22 12.55 -13.25
C ARG A 278 24.93 12.91 -14.72
N PHE A 279 25.71 13.81 -15.32
CA PHE A 279 25.55 14.19 -16.73
C PHE A 279 26.77 13.83 -17.58
N LYS A 280 27.62 12.92 -17.12
CA LYS A 280 28.75 12.40 -17.89
C LYS A 280 28.30 11.79 -19.23
N TRP A 281 27.21 11.04 -19.21
CA TRP A 281 26.68 10.30 -20.38
C TRP A 281 25.27 10.74 -20.81
N ALA A 282 24.49 11.30 -19.89
CA ALA A 282 23.16 11.82 -20.17
C ALA A 282 23.17 13.34 -20.33
N THR A 283 22.34 13.87 -21.24
CA THR A 283 22.17 15.32 -21.40
C THR A 283 20.89 15.79 -20.74
N ASP A 284 20.95 16.74 -19.81
CA ASP A 284 19.73 17.28 -19.22
C ASP A 284 18.99 18.23 -20.17
N LYS A 285 17.66 18.10 -20.24
CA LYS A 285 16.75 18.90 -21.09
C LYS A 285 15.35 18.95 -20.47
N PRO A 286 14.56 20.01 -20.75
CA PRO A 286 13.19 20.09 -20.28
C PRO A 286 12.35 18.86 -20.65
N GLY A 287 11.55 18.38 -19.69
CA GLY A 287 10.64 17.24 -19.86
C GLY A 287 11.31 15.86 -19.74
N LYS A 288 12.60 15.81 -19.39
CA LYS A 288 13.24 14.54 -19.02
C LYS A 288 12.87 14.11 -17.60
N SER A 289 12.83 12.81 -17.39
CA SER A 289 12.62 12.17 -16.10
C SER A 289 13.44 10.88 -16.00
N MET A 290 13.39 10.24 -14.84
CA MET A 290 14.02 8.95 -14.61
C MET A 290 13.16 7.79 -15.15
N PHE A 291 13.82 6.82 -15.77
CA PHE A 291 13.21 5.60 -16.27
C PHE A 291 14.05 4.38 -15.88
N PHE A 292 13.37 3.27 -15.68
CA PHE A 292 13.97 1.95 -15.54
C PHE A 292 13.94 1.21 -16.88
N VAL A 293 14.96 0.40 -17.12
CA VAL A 293 14.98 -0.57 -18.22
C VAL A 293 15.69 -1.82 -17.76
N GLY A 294 15.04 -2.97 -17.92
CA GLY A 294 15.55 -4.26 -17.53
C GLY A 294 15.14 -5.38 -18.46
N TRP A 295 15.66 -6.56 -18.17
CA TRP A 295 15.39 -7.81 -18.87
C TRP A 295 15.73 -9.00 -17.97
N VAL A 296 15.14 -10.15 -18.28
CA VAL A 296 15.58 -11.41 -17.67
C VAL A 296 16.97 -11.74 -18.21
N HIS A 297 17.95 -11.84 -17.31
CA HIS A 297 19.33 -12.05 -17.69
C HIS A 297 19.51 -13.40 -18.40
N LYS A 298 20.41 -13.47 -19.39
CA LYS A 298 20.70 -14.71 -20.15
C LYS A 298 21.15 -15.87 -19.24
N ASP A 299 21.81 -15.55 -18.13
CA ASP A 299 22.28 -16.54 -17.15
C ASP A 299 21.24 -16.83 -16.07
N SER A 300 20.01 -16.31 -16.20
CA SER A 300 18.94 -16.68 -15.29
C SER A 300 18.51 -18.11 -15.57
N PRO A 301 18.54 -19.01 -14.55
CA PRO A 301 17.95 -20.34 -14.67
C PRO A 301 16.43 -20.31 -14.87
N LEU A 302 15.79 -19.16 -14.63
CA LEU A 302 14.36 -18.94 -14.83
C LEU A 302 14.19 -17.93 -15.96
N GLN A 303 13.60 -18.37 -17.08
CA GLN A 303 13.30 -17.51 -18.23
C GLN A 303 11.79 -17.32 -18.31
N ASP A 304 11.32 -16.10 -18.06
CA ASP A 304 9.89 -15.76 -18.08
C ASP A 304 9.63 -14.55 -18.99
N PRO A 305 8.95 -14.75 -20.14
CA PRO A 305 8.63 -13.67 -21.07
C PRO A 305 7.73 -12.57 -20.47
N ALA A 306 6.84 -12.91 -19.53
CA ALA A 306 5.97 -11.94 -18.89
C ALA A 306 6.76 -11.02 -17.97
N VAL A 307 7.65 -11.59 -17.15
CA VAL A 307 8.59 -10.80 -16.32
C VAL A 307 9.52 -9.97 -17.21
N ASN A 308 10.05 -10.55 -18.28
CA ASN A 308 10.91 -9.81 -19.21
C ASN A 308 10.20 -8.60 -19.84
N SER A 309 8.93 -8.77 -20.23
CA SER A 309 8.10 -7.67 -20.74
C SER A 309 7.80 -6.63 -19.67
N GLN A 310 7.53 -7.06 -18.43
CA GLN A 310 7.28 -6.16 -17.30
C GLN A 310 8.50 -5.29 -16.98
N LEU A 311 9.71 -5.83 -17.13
CA LEU A 311 10.97 -5.10 -16.95
C LEU A 311 11.33 -4.20 -18.15
N GLY A 312 10.54 -4.23 -19.23
CA GLY A 312 10.70 -3.37 -20.40
C GLY A 312 11.45 -4.02 -21.56
N ALA A 313 11.87 -5.28 -21.42
CA ALA A 313 12.54 -6.08 -22.45
C ALA A 313 13.67 -5.31 -23.17
N SER A 314 14.55 -4.67 -22.39
CA SER A 314 15.67 -3.85 -22.86
C SER A 314 15.29 -2.64 -23.74
N THR A 315 14.03 -2.19 -23.71
CA THR A 315 13.58 -0.98 -24.41
C THR A 315 13.68 0.23 -23.48
N PRO A 316 14.53 1.23 -23.77
CA PRO A 316 14.77 2.35 -22.87
C PRO A 316 13.56 3.29 -22.80
N ASN A 317 13.49 4.05 -21.70
CA ASN A 317 12.52 5.13 -21.49
C ASN A 317 11.04 4.70 -21.64
N GLN A 318 10.69 3.46 -21.27
CA GLN A 318 9.30 2.97 -21.29
C GLN A 318 8.67 2.95 -19.89
N ILE A 319 9.45 2.55 -18.89
CA ILE A 319 8.98 2.38 -17.50
C ILE A 319 9.47 3.59 -16.70
N ALA A 320 8.55 4.50 -16.39
CA ALA A 320 8.85 5.65 -15.56
C ALA A 320 9.16 5.22 -14.13
N MET A 321 10.08 5.93 -13.49
CA MET A 321 10.30 5.88 -12.04
C MET A 321 9.65 7.12 -11.40
N TYR A 322 9.47 7.10 -10.08
CA TYR A 322 8.70 8.11 -9.34
C TYR A 322 9.50 8.69 -8.16
N ASP A 323 9.35 9.99 -7.92
CA ASP A 323 9.92 10.80 -6.81
C ASP A 323 8.80 11.71 -6.29
N ASP A 324 7.67 11.08 -5.93
CA ASP A 324 6.40 11.73 -5.59
C ASP A 324 5.72 11.16 -4.33
N GLY A 325 6.44 10.37 -3.55
CA GLY A 325 5.97 9.67 -2.35
C GLY A 325 5.05 8.47 -2.65
N SER A 326 5.02 8.00 -3.90
CA SER A 326 4.22 6.86 -4.34
C SER A 326 5.08 5.72 -4.90
N ASN A 327 4.46 4.57 -5.16
CA ASN A 327 5.13 3.40 -5.78
C ASN A 327 6.36 2.85 -5.03
N GLY A 328 6.50 3.18 -3.76
CA GLY A 328 7.64 2.80 -2.91
C GLY A 328 8.60 3.92 -2.61
N ASP A 329 8.40 5.09 -3.23
CA ASP A 329 9.16 6.29 -2.90
C ASP A 329 8.81 6.79 -1.50
N GLU A 330 9.85 7.00 -0.68
CA GLU A 330 9.70 7.35 0.74
C GLU A 330 9.52 8.84 0.95
N THR A 331 10.21 9.68 0.17
CA THR A 331 10.21 11.14 0.33
C THR A 331 10.06 11.84 -1.01
N ALA A 332 8.87 12.37 -1.26
CA ALA A 332 8.59 13.12 -2.49
C ALA A 332 9.54 14.32 -2.69
N GLY A 333 10.16 14.40 -3.87
CA GLY A 333 10.99 15.51 -4.32
C GLY A 333 12.41 15.52 -3.75
N ASP A 334 12.88 14.39 -3.21
CA ASP A 334 14.25 14.24 -2.72
C ASP A 334 15.23 13.77 -3.82
N ASN A 335 14.71 13.55 -5.03
CA ASN A 335 15.44 13.14 -6.22
C ASN A 335 16.09 11.74 -6.08
N VAL A 336 15.52 10.90 -5.21
CA VAL A 336 15.67 9.44 -5.20
C VAL A 336 14.46 8.84 -5.89
N TRP A 337 14.70 8.25 -7.06
CA TRP A 337 13.61 7.76 -7.89
C TRP A 337 13.36 6.28 -7.62
N THR A 338 12.09 5.87 -7.57
CA THR A 338 11.69 4.51 -7.19
C THR A 338 10.83 3.82 -8.26
N VAL A 339 11.01 2.51 -8.40
CA VAL A 339 10.10 1.60 -9.12
C VAL A 339 10.08 0.24 -8.43
N SER A 340 8.95 -0.46 -8.51
CA SER A 340 8.86 -1.83 -7.99
C SER A 340 8.22 -2.80 -8.98
N PHE A 341 8.63 -4.07 -8.87
CA PHE A 341 8.15 -5.17 -9.68
C PHE A 341 7.74 -6.35 -8.80
N VAL A 342 6.88 -7.19 -9.35
CA VAL A 342 6.53 -8.48 -8.78
C VAL A 342 7.26 -9.53 -9.60
N ILE A 343 8.21 -10.24 -8.99
CA ILE A 343 9.05 -11.22 -9.68
C ILE A 343 8.90 -12.57 -8.96
N PRO A 344 8.83 -13.70 -9.69
CA PRO A 344 8.75 -14.99 -9.04
C PRO A 344 9.90 -15.22 -8.06
N LYS A 345 9.54 -15.68 -6.86
CA LYS A 345 10.48 -16.10 -5.84
C LYS A 345 11.21 -17.33 -6.33
N GLY A 346 12.53 -17.21 -6.43
CA GLY A 346 13.39 -18.35 -6.69
C GLY A 346 13.45 -19.32 -5.51
N ASP A 347 14.06 -20.48 -5.73
CA ASP A 347 14.57 -21.36 -4.68
C ASP A 347 16.11 -21.37 -4.78
N PRO A 348 16.80 -20.51 -4.00
CA PRO A 348 18.26 -20.48 -3.99
C PRO A 348 18.90 -21.82 -3.58
N SER A 349 18.23 -22.62 -2.74
CA SER A 349 18.74 -23.91 -2.29
C SER A 349 18.76 -24.96 -3.41
N ALA A 350 17.83 -24.83 -4.36
CA ALA A 350 17.78 -25.63 -5.59
C ALA A 350 18.51 -24.96 -6.77
N GLY A 351 19.21 -23.84 -6.56
CA GLY A 351 19.88 -23.08 -7.62
C GLY A 351 18.92 -22.41 -8.61
N ARG A 352 17.63 -22.28 -8.26
CA ARG A 352 16.60 -21.66 -9.10
C ARG A 352 16.42 -20.21 -8.69
N VAL A 353 17.30 -19.31 -9.12
CA VAL A 353 17.19 -17.88 -8.76
C VAL A 353 16.88 -17.02 -9.98
N PHE A 354 15.95 -16.07 -9.84
CA PHE A 354 15.72 -15.10 -10.91
C PHE A 354 16.93 -14.16 -11.01
N ARG A 355 17.37 -13.88 -12.24
CA ARG A 355 18.47 -12.96 -12.51
C ARG A 355 18.02 -11.93 -13.51
N VAL A 356 18.29 -10.67 -13.21
CA VAL A 356 17.86 -9.51 -13.97
C VAL A 356 19.10 -8.76 -14.44
N GLY A 357 19.11 -8.35 -15.71
CA GLY A 357 19.99 -7.28 -16.17
C GLY A 357 19.18 -5.99 -16.24
N TYR A 358 19.75 -4.86 -15.82
CA TYR A 358 19.04 -3.58 -15.80
C TYR A 358 19.95 -2.36 -15.91
N LYS A 359 19.32 -1.21 -16.12
CA LYS A 359 19.90 0.13 -16.16
C LYS A 359 18.86 1.17 -15.81
N PHE A 360 19.35 2.38 -15.53
CA PHE A 360 18.53 3.58 -15.47
C PHE A 360 18.75 4.44 -16.73
N THR A 361 17.75 5.23 -17.11
CA THR A 361 17.84 6.21 -18.19
C THR A 361 17.20 7.55 -17.82
N TRP A 362 17.84 8.66 -18.19
CA TRP A 362 17.39 10.04 -18.02
C TRP A 362 16.96 10.60 -19.37
N GLY A 363 15.67 10.49 -19.68
CA GLY A 363 15.15 10.71 -21.03
C GLY A 363 13.71 11.21 -21.03
N THR A 364 13.15 11.37 -22.23
CA THR A 364 11.70 11.52 -22.41
C THR A 364 11.11 10.15 -22.72
N LYS A 365 9.82 9.93 -22.42
CA LYS A 365 9.13 8.67 -22.74
C LYS A 365 9.35 8.28 -24.22
N GLY A 366 9.81 7.05 -24.46
CA GLY A 366 10.09 6.51 -25.79
C GLY A 366 11.41 6.98 -26.44
N ALA A 367 12.23 7.77 -25.75
CA ALA A 367 13.53 8.16 -26.28
C ALA A 367 14.47 6.95 -26.46
N LEU A 368 15.36 7.04 -27.44
CA LEU A 368 16.43 6.07 -27.67
C LEU A 368 17.53 6.18 -26.59
N TRP A 369 18.41 5.17 -26.53
CA TRP A 369 19.53 5.11 -25.59
C TRP A 369 20.46 6.33 -25.65
N THR A 370 20.78 6.81 -26.86
CA THR A 370 21.76 7.87 -27.06
C THR A 370 21.38 9.16 -26.31
N GLY A 371 22.21 9.55 -25.34
CA GLY A 371 22.02 10.75 -24.54
C GLY A 371 20.94 10.63 -23.45
N SER A 372 20.41 9.43 -23.21
CA SER A 372 19.57 9.11 -22.05
C SER A 372 20.19 8.07 -21.12
N GLU A 373 21.11 7.24 -21.60
CA GLU A 373 21.68 6.17 -20.80
C GLU A 373 22.63 6.66 -19.69
N GLU A 374 22.61 5.94 -18.58
CA GLU A 374 23.51 6.14 -17.46
C GLU A 374 24.98 5.89 -17.83
N TRP A 375 25.25 4.92 -18.73
CA TRP A 375 26.51 4.74 -19.47
C TRP A 375 26.32 3.78 -20.67
N PRO A 376 27.14 3.89 -21.74
CA PRO A 376 27.07 3.00 -22.90
C PRO A 376 27.55 1.56 -22.67
N GLY A 377 26.94 0.60 -23.37
CA GLY A 377 27.54 -0.72 -23.67
C GLY A 377 27.67 -1.73 -22.52
N ASN A 378 27.18 -1.44 -21.32
CA ASN A 378 27.27 -2.33 -20.16
C ASN A 378 25.88 -2.48 -19.49
N SER A 379 25.74 -3.14 -18.34
CA SER A 379 24.49 -3.21 -17.56
C SER A 379 24.76 -3.50 -16.09
N ARG A 380 23.78 -3.22 -15.23
CA ARG A 380 23.73 -3.73 -13.86
C ARG A 380 23.11 -5.12 -13.83
N ILE A 381 23.42 -5.93 -12.81
CA ILE A 381 22.83 -7.26 -12.63
C ILE A 381 22.25 -7.44 -11.22
N LEU A 382 21.17 -8.20 -11.10
CA LEU A 382 20.57 -8.52 -9.80
C LEU A 382 20.14 -9.97 -9.79
N GLU A 383 20.50 -10.68 -8.74
CA GLU A 383 20.01 -11.98 -8.35
C GLU A 383 18.93 -11.75 -7.29
N VAL A 384 17.69 -12.15 -7.61
CA VAL A 384 16.50 -11.87 -6.82
C VAL A 384 16.45 -12.83 -5.63
N VAL A 385 17.12 -12.43 -4.55
CA VAL A 385 17.18 -13.14 -3.27
C VAL A 385 16.84 -12.14 -2.16
N ASP A 386 15.79 -12.46 -1.41
CA ASP A 386 15.42 -11.79 -0.17
C ASP A 386 16.38 -12.26 0.93
N VAL A 387 17.32 -11.40 1.31
CA VAL A 387 18.45 -11.78 2.18
C VAL A 387 18.08 -11.69 3.66
N ASN A 388 17.23 -10.72 4.03
CA ASN A 388 16.80 -10.49 5.42
C ASN A 388 15.46 -11.18 5.77
N GLY A 389 14.75 -11.72 4.78
CA GLY A 389 13.48 -12.43 4.95
C GLY A 389 12.27 -11.52 5.11
N ASP A 390 12.35 -10.25 4.69
CA ASP A 390 11.28 -9.27 4.85
C ASP A 390 10.23 -9.30 3.70
N GLY A 391 10.43 -10.17 2.71
CA GLY A 391 9.56 -10.31 1.54
C GLY A 391 9.89 -9.36 0.38
N PHE A 392 10.99 -8.62 0.49
CA PHE A 392 11.50 -7.73 -0.55
C PHE A 392 12.85 -8.20 -1.10
N VAL A 393 13.20 -7.61 -2.23
CA VAL A 393 14.59 -7.46 -2.66
C VAL A 393 14.79 -5.98 -2.94
N TYR A 394 15.41 -5.28 -2.00
CA TYR A 394 15.67 -3.87 -2.11
C TYR A 394 17.03 -3.61 -2.76
N ARG A 395 17.04 -2.78 -3.80
CA ARG A 395 18.26 -2.38 -4.49
C ARG A 395 18.33 -0.86 -4.59
N HIS A 396 19.13 -0.28 -3.70
CA HIS A 396 19.50 1.14 -3.74
C HIS A 396 20.77 1.33 -4.58
N GLU A 397 20.73 2.26 -5.52
CA GLU A 397 21.82 2.52 -6.44
C GLU A 397 22.14 4.01 -6.53
N SER A 398 23.34 4.32 -6.97
CA SER A 398 23.75 5.68 -7.33
C SER A 398 23.81 5.83 -8.84
N TRP A 399 23.22 6.92 -9.37
CA TRP A 399 23.26 7.20 -10.79
C TRP A 399 24.70 7.45 -11.29
N ALA A 400 25.00 6.98 -12.50
CA ALA A 400 26.30 7.02 -13.16
C ALA A 400 27.42 6.31 -12.39
N ASP A 401 27.06 5.40 -11.48
CA ASP A 401 28.03 4.55 -10.79
C ASP A 401 28.59 3.48 -11.72
N GLU A 402 29.77 3.72 -12.29
CA GLU A 402 30.51 2.75 -13.09
C GLU A 402 31.34 1.76 -12.24
N ALA A 403 31.34 1.92 -10.91
CA ALA A 403 32.19 1.18 -9.98
C ALA A 403 31.51 -0.03 -9.31
N THR A 404 30.18 -0.14 -9.32
CA THR A 404 29.52 -1.34 -8.75
C THR A 404 28.69 -2.10 -9.76
N ASN A 405 28.53 -3.39 -9.46
CA ASN A 405 27.50 -4.25 -10.01
C ASN A 405 27.38 -4.20 -11.55
N LYS A 406 28.44 -4.54 -12.31
CA LYS A 406 28.48 -4.50 -13.79
C LYS A 406 28.66 -5.86 -14.49
N ASP A 407 27.79 -6.16 -15.45
CA ASP A 407 27.83 -7.40 -16.25
C ASP A 407 29.09 -7.54 -17.12
N ALA A 408 29.66 -6.44 -17.66
CA ALA A 408 30.81 -6.53 -18.56
C ALA A 408 32.11 -6.05 -17.91
N SER A 409 32.17 -4.78 -17.50
CA SER A 409 33.36 -4.16 -16.91
C SER A 409 32.96 -3.22 -15.80
N ASN A 410 33.50 -3.41 -14.61
CA ASN A 410 33.38 -2.50 -13.50
C ASN A 410 34.68 -1.68 -13.34
N LEU A 411 34.56 -0.45 -12.84
CA LEU A 411 35.68 0.46 -12.55
C LEU A 411 35.98 0.54 -11.05
N ASN A 412 35.67 -0.49 -10.26
CA ASN A 412 35.93 -0.49 -8.83
C ASN A 412 37.44 -0.56 -8.55
N LEU A 413 37.90 0.19 -7.56
CA LEU A 413 39.30 0.19 -7.13
C LEU A 413 39.69 -1.09 -6.36
N ASN A 414 38.72 -1.77 -5.74
CA ASN A 414 38.94 -3.02 -5.00
C ASN A 414 38.92 -4.27 -5.89
N GLY A 415 38.63 -4.14 -7.19
CA GLY A 415 38.68 -5.23 -8.16
C GLY A 415 38.01 -4.86 -9.48
N GLY A 416 38.77 -4.86 -10.58
CA GLY A 416 38.25 -4.53 -11.91
C GLY A 416 37.74 -5.75 -12.71
N GLY A 417 36.98 -5.48 -13.78
CA GLY A 417 36.53 -6.50 -14.74
C GLY A 417 35.05 -6.88 -14.61
N THR A 418 34.69 -8.09 -15.07
CA THR A 418 33.32 -8.61 -14.99
C THR A 418 33.02 -9.05 -13.56
N ILE A 419 31.94 -8.54 -12.96
CA ILE A 419 31.49 -9.10 -11.67
C ILE A 419 30.76 -10.43 -11.89
N THR A 420 30.87 -11.31 -10.92
CA THR A 420 30.11 -12.57 -10.85
C THR A 420 28.95 -12.42 -9.88
N TRP A 421 28.03 -13.38 -9.88
CA TRP A 421 26.91 -13.44 -8.92
C TRP A 421 27.34 -13.51 -7.45
N THR A 422 28.62 -13.81 -7.18
CA THR A 422 29.19 -13.94 -5.83
C THR A 422 30.28 -12.91 -5.55
N THR A 423 30.54 -11.98 -6.46
CA THR A 423 31.56 -10.94 -6.25
C THR A 423 31.08 -9.97 -5.16
N ASP A 424 31.94 -9.71 -4.18
CA ASP A 424 31.70 -8.76 -3.07
C ASP A 424 32.88 -7.77 -3.04
N LEU A 425 32.65 -6.54 -3.53
CA LEU A 425 33.72 -5.54 -3.68
C LEU A 425 33.94 -4.73 -2.40
N HIS A 426 32.96 -4.72 -1.50
CA HIS A 426 32.95 -3.86 -0.31
C HIS A 426 32.93 -4.64 1.01
N GLY A 427 32.80 -5.96 0.97
CA GLY A 427 32.63 -6.80 2.15
C GLY A 427 31.22 -6.72 2.75
N CYS A 428 30.23 -6.23 1.99
CA CYS A 428 28.84 -6.05 2.43
C CYS A 428 27.91 -7.16 1.90
N GLY A 429 28.48 -8.22 1.34
CA GLY A 429 27.75 -9.26 0.61
C GLY A 429 27.83 -9.08 -0.91
N PRO A 430 27.34 -10.05 -1.70
CA PRO A 430 27.48 -10.00 -3.15
C PRO A 430 26.86 -8.74 -3.78
N GLU A 431 27.60 -8.10 -4.70
CA GLU A 431 27.17 -6.89 -5.42
C GLU A 431 25.91 -7.09 -6.25
N ALA A 432 25.71 -8.31 -6.74
CA ALA A 432 24.57 -8.70 -7.54
C ALA A 432 23.36 -9.08 -6.67
N ARG A 433 23.32 -8.78 -5.37
CA ARG A 433 22.18 -9.07 -4.50
C ARG A 433 21.73 -7.81 -3.76
N GLU A 434 20.63 -7.95 -3.04
CA GLU A 434 20.34 -7.07 -1.93
C GLU A 434 21.55 -7.09 -0.97
N ASN A 435 22.09 -5.91 -0.67
CA ASN A 435 23.28 -5.76 0.16
C ASN A 435 23.19 -4.49 1.01
N THR A 436 24.06 -4.40 2.02
CA THR A 436 24.04 -3.29 2.98
C THR A 436 24.97 -2.14 2.59
N TYR A 437 25.50 -2.10 1.36
CA TYR A 437 26.41 -1.03 0.98
C TYR A 437 25.65 0.30 0.83
N ASN A 438 25.97 1.25 1.70
CA ASN A 438 25.40 2.57 1.69
C ASN A 438 26.31 3.52 0.91
N PHE A 439 25.85 4.00 -0.24
CA PHE A 439 26.61 4.90 -1.09
C PHE A 439 26.90 6.24 -0.40
N ASN A 440 25.98 6.77 0.41
CA ASN A 440 26.13 8.08 1.05
C ASN A 440 27.25 8.11 2.09
N THR A 441 27.37 7.04 2.87
CA THR A 441 28.41 6.88 3.91
C THR A 441 29.62 6.10 3.43
N CYS A 442 29.52 5.41 2.29
CA CYS A 442 30.51 4.49 1.74
C CYS A 442 30.89 3.37 2.71
N SER A 443 29.92 2.85 3.45
CA SER A 443 30.10 1.79 4.44
C SER A 443 29.02 0.72 4.32
N CYS A 444 29.26 -0.44 4.92
CA CYS A 444 28.20 -1.43 5.11
C CYS A 444 27.33 -1.01 6.30
N ASP A 445 26.03 -0.85 6.08
CA ASP A 445 25.05 -0.73 7.15
C ASP A 445 24.88 -2.08 7.87
N SER A 446 24.37 -2.04 9.11
CA SER A 446 24.13 -3.24 9.91
C SER A 446 22.91 -4.04 9.45
N GLU A 447 22.00 -3.39 8.74
CA GLU A 447 20.73 -3.94 8.30
C GLU A 447 20.47 -3.52 6.86
N ILE A 448 19.79 -4.39 6.12
CA ILE A 448 19.27 -4.07 4.80
C ILE A 448 18.02 -3.21 5.01
N ALA A 449 17.93 -2.08 4.31
CA ALA A 449 16.76 -1.22 4.39
C ALA A 449 15.51 -1.91 3.81
N THR A 450 14.42 -1.91 4.58
CA THR A 450 13.10 -2.36 4.14
C THR A 450 12.29 -1.16 3.63
N PRO A 451 11.76 -1.20 2.40
CA PRO A 451 10.93 -0.13 1.86
C PRO A 451 9.70 0.15 2.73
N THR A 452 9.46 1.42 3.08
CA THR A 452 8.36 1.80 3.98
C THR A 452 7.09 2.27 3.27
N GLY A 453 7.19 2.72 2.02
CA GLY A 453 6.05 3.24 1.23
C GLY A 453 5.19 2.16 0.54
N ILE A 454 5.65 0.91 0.52
CA ILE A 454 4.95 -0.24 -0.08
C ILE A 454 5.17 -1.48 0.78
N GLY A 455 4.15 -2.33 0.89
CA GLY A 455 4.24 -3.60 1.61
C GLY A 455 4.75 -4.77 0.74
N PRO A 456 5.13 -5.89 1.37
CA PRO A 456 5.47 -7.11 0.65
C PRO A 456 4.25 -7.61 -0.14
N ILE A 457 4.48 -8.54 -1.08
CA ILE A 457 3.35 -9.17 -1.77
C ILE A 457 2.69 -10.11 -0.78
N ASN A 458 1.47 -9.78 -0.41
CA ASN A 458 0.69 -10.64 0.45
C ASN A 458 -0.46 -11.27 -0.33
N VAL A 459 -0.59 -12.58 -0.18
CA VAL A 459 -1.69 -13.39 -0.71
C VAL A 459 -2.61 -13.80 0.44
N PRO A 460 -3.85 -14.24 0.16
CA PRO A 460 -4.66 -14.93 1.14
C PRO A 460 -3.85 -16.06 1.79
N CYS A 461 -3.81 -16.08 3.12
CA CYS A 461 -3.21 -17.21 3.84
C CYS A 461 -3.98 -18.49 3.49
N THR A 462 -3.25 -19.52 3.07
CA THR A 462 -3.83 -20.86 2.97
C THR A 462 -3.79 -21.49 4.38
N GLN A 463 -4.92 -22.04 4.83
CA GLN A 463 -5.00 -22.76 6.11
C GLN A 463 -4.28 -24.10 6.05
#